data_AF-A0A7W5QNT2-F1
#
_entry.id   AF-A0A7W5QNT2-F1
#
_cell.length_a   1.000
_cell.length_b   1.000
_cell.length_c   1.000
_cell.angle_alpha   90.00
_cell.angle_beta   90.00
_cell.angle_gamma   90.00
#
_symmetry.space_group_name_H-M   'P 1'
#
loop_
_entity.id
_entity.type
_entity.pdbx_description
1 polymer ?
#
loop_
_entity_poly.entity_id
_entity_poly.type
_entity_poly.pdbx_seq_one_letter_code
_entity_poly.pdbx_strand_id
1 'polypeptide(L)'
;MAMSHARHSARPTRALAYALTAALGLVLAGCAAKAPPPPPPPPPPPPPKVVIVPARPMPPNGASANLTVPPLAATGLRESVNRNITPAQMVWNLRSAYNVAALNCTGPRHVELLPLYRTFLKSQAKGLDKANRTVDQEFKAKFGSKFIAPREQYMTAVYNHYALPATMGDFCDATLAVARDGAAVPAAELEAFAVRSLPNIEIVFDAFYRRYDQYRTDLAIWQAQYGGAQPGSTIVIPTVASDNSTSGTPTTQATGAL
;
A
#
# COMPACT_ATOMS: atom_id res chain seq x y z
N MET A 1 -36.70 52.02 -31.71
CA MET A 1 -37.80 51.10 -31.32
C MET A 1 -37.55 50.69 -29.87
N ALA A 2 -38.05 51.48 -28.91
CA ALA A 2 -39.41 51.45 -28.35
C ALA A 2 -39.56 50.27 -27.36
N MET A 3 -39.44 50.51 -26.05
CA MET A 3 -40.55 50.83 -25.10
C MET A 3 -41.16 49.54 -24.51
N SER A 4 -41.69 49.45 -23.29
CA SER A 4 -41.76 50.27 -22.08
C SER A 4 -42.51 49.43 -21.02
N HIS A 5 -42.46 49.87 -19.77
CA HIS A 5 -43.07 49.33 -18.53
C HIS A 5 -44.61 49.16 -18.50
N ALA A 6 -45.10 48.36 -17.53
CA ALA A 6 -46.06 48.72 -16.45
C ALA A 6 -46.58 47.41 -15.77
N ARG A 7 -46.51 47.15 -14.46
CA ARG A 7 -47.17 47.74 -13.24
C ARG A 7 -48.70 47.73 -13.22
N HIS A 8 -49.26 47.35 -12.05
CA HIS A 8 -50.47 47.80 -11.30
C HIS A 8 -51.17 46.57 -10.67
N SER A 9 -51.39 46.38 -9.35
CA SER A 9 -51.83 47.20 -8.18
C SER A 9 -53.34 47.08 -7.86
N ALA A 10 -53.62 46.30 -6.80
CA ALA A 10 -54.57 46.44 -5.67
C ALA A 10 -56.06 46.88 -5.79
N ARG A 11 -56.92 46.07 -5.11
CA ARG A 11 -58.11 46.33 -4.22
C ARG A 11 -59.31 47.16 -4.74
N PRO A 12 -60.59 46.87 -4.35
CA PRO A 12 -61.20 47.14 -3.00
C PRO A 12 -62.22 46.05 -2.51
N THR A 13 -62.45 45.76 -1.21
CA THR A 13 -63.30 46.38 -0.13
C THR A 13 -64.81 46.61 -0.39
N ARG A 14 -65.68 45.98 0.44
CA ARG A 14 -66.92 46.46 1.14
C ARG A 14 -67.82 45.24 1.54
N ALA A 15 -68.12 44.98 2.83
CA ALA A 15 -69.27 45.48 3.63
C ALA A 15 -70.64 45.01 3.07
N LEU A 16 -71.69 44.57 3.78
CA LEU A 16 -72.15 44.75 5.17
C LEU A 16 -73.36 43.77 5.44
N ALA A 17 -73.52 43.36 6.71
CA ALA A 17 -74.78 43.14 7.48
C ALA A 17 -75.96 42.24 7.00
N TYR A 18 -76.46 41.35 7.87
CA TYR A 18 -77.63 41.63 8.74
C TYR A 18 -77.78 40.57 9.86
N ALA A 19 -78.24 41.05 11.01
CA ALA A 19 -78.39 40.35 12.28
C ALA A 19 -79.79 39.71 12.44
N LEU A 20 -79.88 38.69 13.30
CA LEU A 20 -81.09 38.38 14.07
C LEU A 20 -80.70 37.67 15.38
N THR A 21 -81.13 38.26 16.48
CA THR A 21 -80.91 37.89 17.88
C THR A 21 -82.07 37.06 18.44
N ALA A 22 -81.78 36.06 19.27
CA ALA A 22 -82.59 35.70 20.44
C ALA A 22 -81.78 34.82 21.40
N ALA A 23 -82.00 35.02 22.71
CA ALA A 23 -81.13 34.67 23.83
C ALA A 23 -81.59 33.42 24.64
N LEU A 24 -80.65 32.80 25.37
CA LEU A 24 -80.72 32.06 26.66
C LEU A 24 -79.46 31.14 26.69
N GLY A 25 -78.61 30.96 27.70
CA GLY A 25 -78.64 31.23 29.14
C GLY A 25 -77.96 30.03 29.84
N LEU A 26 -76.81 30.28 30.51
CA LEU A 26 -76.13 29.46 31.56
C LEU A 26 -75.47 28.11 31.18
N VAL A 27 -74.13 28.02 31.36
CA VAL A 27 -73.37 27.26 32.40
C VAL A 27 -71.92 27.00 31.90
N LEU A 28 -70.97 27.24 32.79
CA LEU A 28 -69.51 27.19 32.63
C LEU A 28 -68.94 25.80 32.30
N ALA A 29 -67.92 25.80 31.44
CA ALA A 29 -66.66 25.05 31.48
C ALA A 29 -66.60 23.60 32.00
N GLY A 30 -66.15 22.69 31.13
CA GLY A 30 -65.69 21.35 31.49
C GLY A 30 -64.98 20.63 30.34
N CYS A 31 -63.78 21.09 30.00
CA CYS A 31 -62.89 20.45 29.03
C CYS A 31 -62.50 19.03 29.49
N ALA A 32 -63.00 17.98 28.83
CA ALA A 32 -62.36 16.68 28.88
C ALA A 32 -61.25 16.64 27.81
N ALA A 33 -60.09 17.23 28.12
CA ALA A 33 -58.89 17.05 27.32
C ALA A 33 -58.49 15.57 27.40
N LYS A 34 -58.67 14.82 26.31
CA LYS A 34 -58.11 13.49 26.15
C LYS A 34 -56.59 13.64 26.21
N ALA A 35 -55.96 13.12 27.26
CA ALA A 35 -54.52 13.12 27.40
C ALA A 35 -53.90 12.56 26.10
N PRO A 36 -52.89 13.23 25.51
CA PRO A 36 -52.14 12.65 24.40
C PRO A 36 -51.65 11.26 24.82
N PRO A 37 -51.74 10.24 23.94
CA PRO A 37 -51.17 8.94 24.25
C PRO A 37 -49.71 9.14 24.67
N PRO A 38 -49.22 8.40 25.69
CA PRO A 38 -47.84 8.50 26.11
C PRO A 38 -46.93 8.30 24.91
N PRO A 39 -45.83 9.07 24.78
CA PRO A 39 -44.90 8.91 23.67
C PRO A 39 -44.47 7.44 23.60
N PRO A 40 -44.37 6.86 22.40
CA PRO A 40 -43.95 5.48 22.24
C PRO A 40 -42.60 5.27 22.96
N PRO A 41 -42.40 4.13 23.64
CA PRO A 41 -41.15 3.86 24.33
C PRO A 41 -39.98 3.98 23.34
N PRO A 42 -38.83 4.53 23.77
CA PRO A 42 -37.67 4.66 22.89
C PRO A 42 -37.32 3.30 22.30
N PRO A 43 -36.98 3.23 20.99
CA PRO A 43 -36.64 1.97 20.36
C PRO A 43 -35.51 1.28 21.13
N PRO A 44 -35.58 -0.06 21.30
CA PRO A 44 -34.55 -0.79 22.02
C PRO A 44 -33.18 -0.53 21.37
N PRO A 45 -32.10 -0.44 22.17
CA PRO A 45 -30.76 -0.25 21.64
C PRO A 45 -30.46 -1.31 20.57
N PRO A 46 -29.80 -0.95 19.44
CA PRO A 46 -29.40 -1.93 18.44
C PRO A 46 -28.60 -3.05 19.11
N PRO A 47 -28.85 -4.33 18.77
CA PRO A 47 -28.09 -5.42 19.35
C PRO A 47 -26.60 -5.22 19.09
N PRO A 48 -25.73 -5.48 20.08
CA PRO A 48 -24.29 -5.34 19.92
C PRO A 48 -23.81 -6.17 18.73
N LYS A 49 -22.96 -5.59 17.88
CA LYS A 49 -22.35 -6.32 16.78
C LYS A 49 -21.30 -7.27 17.33
N VAL A 50 -21.62 -8.55 17.30
CA VAL A 50 -20.73 -9.64 17.63
C VAL A 50 -19.86 -9.93 16.41
N VAL A 51 -18.54 -9.82 16.55
CA VAL A 51 -17.59 -10.10 15.46
C VAL A 51 -16.63 -11.21 15.91
N ILE A 52 -16.41 -12.18 15.03
CA ILE A 52 -15.36 -13.19 15.19
C ILE A 52 -14.05 -12.55 14.75
N VAL A 53 -13.05 -12.56 15.63
CA VAL A 53 -11.74 -11.95 15.35
C VAL A 53 -11.06 -12.72 14.22
N PRO A 54 -10.73 -12.07 13.09
CA PRO A 54 -10.09 -12.73 11.95
C PRO A 54 -8.66 -13.18 12.31
N ALA A 55 -8.12 -14.08 11.50
CA ALA A 55 -6.73 -14.53 11.64
C ALA A 55 -5.76 -13.34 11.59
N ARG A 56 -4.72 -13.40 12.42
CA ARG A 56 -3.68 -12.38 12.44
C ARG A 56 -2.87 -12.44 11.13
N PRO A 57 -2.65 -11.30 10.43
CA PRO A 57 -1.79 -11.26 9.25
C PRO A 57 -0.40 -11.81 9.55
N MET A 58 0.15 -12.59 8.62
CA MET A 58 1.46 -13.20 8.73
C MET A 58 2.43 -12.62 7.68
N PRO A 59 3.74 -12.58 7.96
CA PRO A 59 4.72 -12.17 6.97
C PRO A 59 4.67 -13.07 5.73
N PRO A 60 4.86 -12.50 4.52
CA PRO A 60 4.86 -13.28 3.29
C PRO A 60 6.01 -14.30 3.29
N ASN A 61 5.75 -15.47 2.72
CA ASN A 61 6.75 -16.53 2.53
C ASN A 61 7.51 -16.94 3.81
N GLY A 62 6.87 -16.81 4.98
CA GLY A 62 7.49 -17.14 6.26
C GLY A 62 8.64 -16.21 6.66
N ALA A 63 8.69 -15.00 6.10
CA ALA A 63 9.68 -13.99 6.49
C ALA A 63 9.61 -13.68 8.00
N SER A 64 10.72 -13.17 8.55
CA SER A 64 10.71 -12.69 9.93
C SER A 64 9.75 -11.51 10.09
N ALA A 65 9.01 -11.46 11.20
CA ALA A 65 8.09 -10.37 11.51
C ALA A 65 8.80 -9.01 11.74
N ASN A 66 10.09 -9.03 12.03
CA ASN A 66 10.93 -7.85 12.24
C ASN A 66 11.98 -7.65 11.12
N LEU A 67 11.72 -8.17 9.91
CA LEU A 67 12.63 -8.00 8.78
C LEU A 67 12.80 -6.51 8.43
N THR A 68 14.05 -6.09 8.29
CA THR A 68 14.41 -4.75 7.84
C THR A 68 14.15 -4.62 6.35
N VAL A 69 13.29 -3.67 5.97
CA VAL A 69 12.96 -3.38 4.58
C VAL A 69 13.85 -2.20 4.11
N PRO A 70 14.59 -2.33 2.98
CA PRO A 70 15.37 -1.22 2.43
C PRO A 70 14.49 -0.01 2.15
N PRO A 71 14.89 1.23 2.42
CA PRO A 71 14.05 2.42 2.22
C PRO A 71 13.71 2.66 0.74
N LEU A 72 12.67 3.47 0.48
CA LEU A 72 12.36 3.94 -0.86
C LEU A 72 13.27 5.13 -1.21
N ALA A 73 13.88 5.08 -2.39
CA ALA A 73 14.57 6.23 -2.97
C ALA A 73 13.57 7.23 -3.57
N ALA A 74 14.04 8.42 -3.92
CA ALA A 74 13.23 9.46 -4.56
C ALA A 74 12.60 9.02 -5.90
N THR A 75 13.14 7.98 -6.54
CA THR A 75 12.61 7.38 -7.76
C THR A 75 11.37 6.50 -7.51
N GLY A 76 10.99 6.26 -6.26
CA GLY A 76 9.90 5.35 -5.88
C GLY A 76 10.29 3.86 -5.90
N LEU A 77 11.55 3.56 -6.22
CA LEU A 77 12.11 2.21 -6.12
C LEU A 77 12.85 2.04 -4.79
N ARG A 78 12.85 0.84 -4.23
CA ARG A 78 13.60 0.55 -3.01
C ARG A 78 15.10 0.59 -3.28
N GLU A 79 15.88 1.09 -2.34
CA GLU A 79 17.33 0.98 -2.40
C GLU A 79 17.74 -0.49 -2.52
N SER A 80 18.71 -0.76 -3.39
CA SER A 80 19.18 -2.12 -3.66
C SER A 80 20.61 -2.10 -4.18
N VAL A 81 21.33 -3.20 -3.93
CA VAL A 81 22.68 -3.46 -4.44
C VAL A 81 22.77 -3.47 -5.96
N ASN A 82 21.64 -3.62 -6.66
CA ASN A 82 21.55 -3.63 -8.13
C ASN A 82 21.07 -2.31 -8.74
N ARG A 83 20.98 -1.24 -7.95
CA ARG A 83 20.52 0.07 -8.42
C ARG A 83 21.63 1.11 -8.39
N ASN A 84 21.61 1.99 -9.39
CA ASN A 84 22.55 3.10 -9.49
C ASN A 84 24.03 2.62 -9.47
N ILE A 85 24.26 1.45 -10.09
CA ILE A 85 25.56 0.79 -10.21
C ILE A 85 26.05 0.86 -11.66
N THR A 86 27.35 0.72 -11.86
CA THR A 86 27.96 0.75 -13.20
C THR A 86 27.63 -0.52 -13.99
N PRO A 87 27.73 -0.51 -15.32
CA PRO A 87 27.57 -1.72 -16.13
C PRO A 87 28.53 -2.86 -15.70
N ALA A 88 29.75 -2.54 -15.29
CA ALA A 88 30.71 -3.53 -14.77
C ALA A 88 30.21 -4.18 -13.48
N GLN A 89 29.66 -3.39 -12.56
CA GLN A 89 28.98 -3.90 -11.36
C GLN A 89 27.76 -4.75 -11.72
N MET A 90 26.96 -4.37 -12.73
CA MET A 90 25.81 -5.19 -13.17
C MET A 90 26.25 -6.57 -13.68
N VAL A 91 27.32 -6.65 -14.46
CA VAL A 91 27.91 -7.93 -14.90
C VAL A 91 28.36 -8.77 -13.69
N TRP A 92 29.05 -8.14 -12.75
CA TRP A 92 29.58 -8.82 -11.58
C TRP A 92 28.49 -9.30 -10.61
N ASN A 93 27.43 -8.51 -10.44
CA ASN A 93 26.28 -8.87 -9.64
C ASN A 93 25.46 -9.97 -10.30
N LEU A 94 25.26 -9.95 -11.62
CA LEU A 94 24.62 -11.06 -12.34
C LEU A 94 25.38 -12.37 -12.16
N ARG A 95 26.72 -12.34 -12.26
CA ARG A 95 27.56 -13.52 -11.96
C ARG A 95 27.36 -14.01 -10.53
N SER A 96 27.16 -13.09 -9.59
CA SER A 96 26.94 -13.41 -8.17
C SER A 96 25.55 -14.00 -7.94
N ALA A 97 24.51 -13.51 -8.62
CA ALA A 97 23.18 -14.12 -8.63
C ALA A 97 23.24 -15.57 -9.13
N TYR A 98 23.93 -15.82 -10.24
CA TYR A 98 24.10 -17.19 -10.75
C TYR A 98 24.86 -18.09 -9.78
N ASN A 99 25.84 -17.54 -9.05
CA ASN A 99 26.56 -18.29 -8.03
C ASN A 99 25.63 -18.73 -6.89
N VAL A 100 24.85 -17.80 -6.34
CA VAL A 100 23.88 -18.09 -5.28
C VAL A 100 22.83 -19.08 -5.77
N ALA A 101 22.33 -18.90 -6.99
CA ALA A 101 21.33 -19.79 -7.57
C ALA A 101 21.88 -21.21 -7.80
N ALA A 102 23.12 -21.34 -8.29
CA ALA A 102 23.76 -22.65 -8.47
C ALA A 102 23.98 -23.41 -7.15
N LEU A 103 24.06 -22.70 -6.02
CA LEU A 103 24.22 -23.31 -4.68
C LEU A 103 22.87 -23.67 -4.03
N ASN A 104 21.85 -22.83 -4.20
CA ASN A 104 20.60 -22.93 -3.43
C ASN A 104 19.43 -23.53 -4.22
N CYS A 105 19.46 -23.47 -5.56
CA CYS A 105 18.35 -23.89 -6.42
C CYS A 105 18.57 -25.31 -6.96
N THR A 106 18.62 -26.29 -6.04
CA THR A 106 18.97 -27.68 -6.38
C THR A 106 17.77 -28.59 -6.70
N GLY A 107 16.55 -28.05 -6.64
CA GLY A 107 15.32 -28.79 -6.91
C GLY A 107 15.20 -29.26 -8.39
N PRO A 108 14.37 -30.28 -8.69
CA PRO A 108 14.21 -30.82 -10.04
C PRO A 108 13.87 -29.79 -11.12
N ARG A 109 13.15 -28.73 -10.77
CA ARG A 109 12.79 -27.63 -11.69
C ARG A 109 14.00 -26.79 -12.13
N HIS A 110 15.04 -26.76 -11.31
CA HIS A 110 16.17 -25.83 -11.39
C HIS A 110 17.49 -26.51 -11.72
N VAL A 111 17.47 -27.81 -12.03
CA VAL A 111 18.68 -28.64 -12.27
C VAL A 111 19.62 -28.11 -13.35
N GLU A 112 19.08 -27.32 -14.29
CA GLU A 112 19.87 -26.69 -15.35
C GLU A 112 20.74 -25.52 -14.86
N LEU A 113 20.46 -24.91 -13.70
CA LEU A 113 21.21 -23.73 -13.23
C LEU A 113 22.71 -24.00 -13.08
N LEU A 114 23.08 -25.14 -12.46
CA LEU A 114 24.48 -25.48 -12.26
C LEU A 114 25.26 -25.67 -13.58
N PRO A 115 24.80 -26.49 -14.56
CA PRO A 115 25.48 -26.59 -15.85
C PRO A 115 25.45 -25.27 -16.64
N LEU A 116 24.35 -24.50 -16.62
CA LEU A 116 24.29 -23.19 -17.28
C LEU A 116 25.32 -22.21 -16.68
N TYR A 117 25.43 -22.15 -15.35
CA TYR A 117 26.41 -21.30 -14.67
C TYR A 117 27.85 -21.70 -15.00
N ARG A 118 28.15 -23.00 -15.02
CA ARG A 118 29.48 -23.50 -15.42
C ARG A 118 29.82 -23.09 -16.86
N THR A 119 28.87 -23.19 -17.78
CA THR A 119 29.04 -22.75 -19.17
C THR A 119 29.27 -21.25 -19.24
N PHE A 120 28.45 -20.45 -18.54
CA PHE A 120 28.59 -19.00 -18.45
C PHE A 120 29.98 -18.58 -17.97
N LEU A 121 30.50 -19.19 -16.89
CA LEU A 121 31.84 -18.88 -16.38
C LEU A 121 32.93 -19.15 -17.42
N LYS A 122 32.79 -20.21 -18.22
CA LYS A 122 33.75 -20.56 -19.27
C LYS A 122 33.65 -19.65 -20.49
N SER A 123 32.46 -19.47 -21.04
CA SER A 123 32.24 -18.70 -22.27
C SER A 123 32.46 -17.20 -22.07
N GLN A 124 32.20 -16.70 -20.86
CA GLN A 124 32.28 -15.27 -20.53
C GLN A 124 33.53 -14.90 -19.73
N ALA A 125 34.49 -15.81 -19.56
CA ALA A 125 35.65 -15.64 -18.67
C ALA A 125 36.38 -14.29 -18.86
N LYS A 126 36.66 -13.89 -20.10
CA LYS A 126 37.34 -12.61 -20.41
C LYS A 126 36.50 -11.39 -20.02
N GLY A 127 35.19 -11.44 -20.27
CA GLY A 127 34.27 -10.35 -19.92
C GLY A 127 34.10 -10.22 -18.40
N LEU A 128 34.00 -11.33 -17.70
CA LEU A 128 33.92 -11.38 -16.23
C LEU A 128 35.19 -10.85 -15.56
N ASP A 129 36.36 -11.25 -16.06
CA ASP A 129 37.65 -10.77 -15.58
C ASP A 129 37.85 -9.27 -15.82
N LYS A 130 37.42 -8.76 -16.99
CA LYS A 130 37.35 -7.32 -17.26
C LYS A 130 36.43 -6.61 -16.27
N ALA A 131 35.21 -7.11 -16.08
CA ALA A 131 34.24 -6.51 -15.16
C ALA A 131 34.78 -6.47 -13.73
N ASN A 132 35.35 -7.56 -13.21
CA ASN A 132 35.91 -7.60 -11.86
C ASN A 132 36.99 -6.53 -11.65
N ARG A 133 37.95 -6.44 -12.58
CA ARG A 133 39.00 -5.41 -12.53
C ARG A 133 38.42 -4.00 -12.57
N THR A 134 37.41 -3.75 -13.39
CA THR A 134 36.75 -2.44 -13.46
C THR A 134 36.06 -2.10 -12.14
N VAL A 135 35.37 -3.05 -11.51
CA VAL A 135 34.78 -2.82 -10.17
C VAL A 135 35.89 -2.49 -9.15
N ASP A 136 37.01 -3.22 -9.15
CA ASP A 136 38.13 -2.89 -8.24
C ASP A 136 38.69 -1.48 -8.50
N GLN A 137 38.80 -1.08 -9.77
CA GLN A 137 39.23 0.27 -10.15
C GLN A 137 38.25 1.35 -9.67
N GLU A 138 36.94 1.12 -9.79
CA GLU A 138 35.90 2.04 -9.32
C GLU A 138 35.98 2.23 -7.80
N PHE A 139 36.12 1.13 -7.05
CA PHE A 139 36.28 1.20 -5.60
C PHE A 139 37.60 1.86 -5.21
N LYS A 140 38.70 1.58 -5.91
CA LYS A 140 39.99 2.26 -5.69
C LYS A 140 39.91 3.75 -5.97
N ALA A 141 39.18 4.17 -7.01
CA ALA A 141 38.95 5.57 -7.31
C ALA A 141 38.13 6.26 -6.21
N LYS A 142 37.13 5.57 -5.64
CA LYS A 142 36.25 6.13 -4.60
C LYS A 142 36.86 6.14 -3.19
N PHE A 143 37.65 5.13 -2.84
CA PHE A 143 38.11 4.90 -1.46
C PHE A 143 39.65 4.89 -1.32
N GLY A 144 40.39 5.12 -2.40
CA GLY A 144 41.86 5.17 -2.39
C GLY A 144 42.49 3.82 -2.03
N SER A 145 43.61 3.86 -1.30
CA SER A 145 44.37 2.65 -0.91
C SER A 145 43.61 1.72 0.05
N LYS A 146 42.54 2.20 0.71
CA LYS A 146 41.74 1.43 1.66
C LYS A 146 40.46 0.83 1.03
N PHE A 147 40.44 0.66 -0.30
CA PHE A 147 39.24 0.23 -1.03
C PHE A 147 38.80 -1.23 -0.80
N ILE A 148 39.69 -2.09 -0.30
CA ILE A 148 39.41 -3.52 -0.13
C ILE A 148 38.22 -3.73 0.82
N ALA A 149 38.25 -3.11 2.01
CA ALA A 149 37.17 -3.27 2.99
C ALA A 149 35.78 -2.86 2.46
N PRO A 150 35.57 -1.65 1.87
CA PRO A 150 34.28 -1.30 1.29
C PRO A 150 33.89 -2.18 0.09
N ARG A 151 34.87 -2.68 -0.68
CA ARG A 151 34.61 -3.62 -1.80
C ARG A 151 34.12 -4.99 -1.30
N GLU A 152 34.68 -5.51 -0.22
CA GLU A 152 34.22 -6.75 0.40
C GLU A 152 32.86 -6.59 1.09
N GLN A 153 32.62 -5.43 1.73
CA GLN A 153 31.30 -5.09 2.28
C GLN A 153 30.23 -5.05 1.19
N TYR A 154 30.55 -4.45 0.05
CA TYR A 154 29.66 -4.44 -1.11
C TYR A 154 29.34 -5.86 -1.59
N MET A 155 30.34 -6.72 -1.80
CA MET A 155 30.08 -8.09 -2.22
C MET A 155 29.26 -8.87 -1.19
N THR A 156 29.56 -8.70 0.09
CA THR A 156 28.79 -9.33 1.17
C THR A 156 27.32 -8.92 1.09
N ALA A 157 27.04 -7.64 0.86
CA ALA A 157 25.68 -7.15 0.66
C ALA A 157 25.01 -7.77 -0.57
N VAL A 158 25.74 -7.93 -1.69
CA VAL A 158 25.24 -8.59 -2.91
C VAL A 158 24.85 -10.05 -2.65
N TYR A 159 25.72 -10.82 -2.00
CA TYR A 159 25.41 -12.21 -1.65
C TYR A 159 24.24 -12.32 -0.66
N ASN A 160 24.22 -11.48 0.37
CA ASN A 160 23.13 -11.47 1.35
C ASN A 160 21.79 -11.09 0.73
N HIS A 161 21.79 -10.16 -0.24
CA HIS A 161 20.59 -9.79 -0.98
C HIS A 161 20.04 -10.99 -1.75
N TYR A 162 20.86 -11.67 -2.56
CA TYR A 162 20.40 -12.84 -3.31
C TYR A 162 20.08 -14.06 -2.44
N ALA A 163 20.68 -14.16 -1.26
CA ALA A 163 20.45 -15.25 -0.32
C ALA A 163 19.26 -15.02 0.64
N LEU A 164 18.41 -14.02 0.39
CA LEU A 164 17.23 -13.76 1.23
C LEU A 164 16.27 -14.96 1.21
N PRO A 165 16.07 -15.69 2.33
CA PRO A 165 15.34 -16.96 2.30
C PRO A 165 13.89 -16.83 1.83
N ALA A 166 13.21 -15.75 2.21
CA ALA A 166 11.80 -15.51 1.87
C ALA A 166 11.56 -15.25 0.37
N THR A 167 12.60 -15.02 -0.41
CA THR A 167 12.52 -14.82 -1.86
C THR A 167 13.08 -15.98 -2.67
N MET A 168 13.66 -17.00 -2.01
CA MET A 168 14.49 -18.00 -2.67
C MET A 168 13.77 -18.74 -3.81
N GLY A 169 12.50 -19.12 -3.63
CA GLY A 169 11.71 -19.77 -4.68
C GLY A 169 11.59 -18.92 -5.96
N ASP A 170 11.07 -17.71 -5.81
CA ASP A 170 10.91 -16.74 -6.90
C ASP A 170 12.27 -16.36 -7.53
N PHE A 171 13.33 -16.26 -6.71
CA PHE A 171 14.69 -15.99 -7.16
C PHE A 171 15.26 -17.13 -8.01
N CYS A 172 15.04 -18.38 -7.62
CA CYS A 172 15.45 -19.54 -8.41
C CYS A 172 14.75 -19.60 -9.76
N ASP A 173 13.44 -19.32 -9.80
CA ASP A 173 12.67 -19.28 -11.05
C ASP A 173 13.16 -18.16 -11.98
N ALA A 174 13.33 -16.94 -11.46
CA ALA A 174 13.81 -15.79 -12.24
C ALA A 174 15.24 -15.99 -12.75
N THR A 175 16.14 -16.49 -11.89
CA THR A 175 17.55 -16.68 -12.26
C THR A 175 17.71 -17.81 -13.27
N LEU A 176 16.91 -18.88 -13.21
CA LEU A 176 16.91 -19.92 -14.23
C LEU A 176 16.47 -19.37 -15.59
N ALA A 177 15.41 -18.55 -15.63
CA ALA A 177 14.97 -17.90 -16.86
C ALA A 177 16.08 -17.04 -17.47
N VAL A 178 16.70 -16.18 -16.66
CA VAL A 178 17.81 -15.33 -17.09
C VAL A 178 19.04 -16.17 -17.52
N ALA A 179 19.36 -17.26 -16.82
CA ALA A 179 20.45 -18.17 -17.20
C ALA A 179 20.23 -18.84 -18.55
N ARG A 180 18.99 -19.20 -18.87
CA ARG A 180 18.61 -19.77 -20.18
C ARG A 180 18.75 -18.74 -21.30
N ASP A 181 18.26 -17.53 -21.10
CA ASP A 181 18.42 -16.42 -22.06
C ASP A 181 19.90 -16.08 -22.30
N GLY A 182 20.72 -16.22 -21.24
CA GLY A 182 22.16 -15.99 -21.26
C GLY A 182 22.97 -17.08 -21.98
N ALA A 183 22.39 -18.25 -22.24
CA ALA A 183 23.13 -19.41 -22.74
C ALA A 183 23.75 -19.17 -24.14
N ALA A 184 23.08 -18.36 -24.97
CA ALA A 184 23.51 -18.07 -26.34
C ALA A 184 24.16 -16.68 -26.49
N VAL A 185 24.38 -15.94 -25.40
CA VAL A 185 24.90 -14.57 -25.46
C VAL A 185 26.36 -14.56 -25.95
N PRO A 186 26.69 -13.85 -27.04
CA PRO A 186 28.06 -13.70 -27.49
C PRO A 186 28.92 -12.97 -26.45
N ALA A 187 30.21 -13.29 -26.39
CA ALA A 187 31.11 -12.69 -25.38
C ALA A 187 31.18 -11.15 -25.44
N ALA A 188 31.01 -10.58 -26.64
CA ALA A 188 30.99 -9.13 -26.84
C ALA A 188 29.74 -8.45 -26.24
N GLU A 189 28.66 -9.21 -25.99
CA GLU A 189 27.36 -8.69 -25.55
C GLU A 189 27.09 -8.89 -24.06
N LEU A 190 28.05 -9.46 -23.30
CA LEU A 190 27.88 -9.77 -21.88
C LEU A 190 27.39 -8.56 -21.06
N GLU A 191 27.98 -7.39 -21.28
CA GLU A 191 27.62 -6.18 -20.55
C GLU A 191 26.20 -5.73 -20.88
N ALA A 192 25.87 -5.66 -22.17
CA ALA A 192 24.52 -5.34 -22.62
C ALA A 192 23.49 -6.35 -22.11
N PHE A 193 23.88 -7.63 -21.96
CA PHE A 193 23.05 -8.67 -21.38
C PHE A 193 22.83 -8.45 -19.88
N ALA A 194 23.88 -8.16 -19.12
CA ALA A 194 23.73 -7.89 -17.70
C ALA A 194 22.86 -6.66 -17.43
N VAL A 195 23.05 -5.59 -18.20
CA VAL A 195 22.29 -4.34 -18.07
C VAL A 195 20.78 -4.58 -18.26
N ARG A 196 20.38 -5.40 -19.25
CA ARG A 196 18.96 -5.69 -19.51
C ARG A 196 18.38 -6.78 -18.61
N SER A 197 19.19 -7.74 -18.16
CA SER A 197 18.70 -8.95 -17.50
C SER A 197 18.72 -8.86 -15.98
N LEU A 198 19.67 -8.15 -15.37
CA LEU A 198 19.75 -8.02 -13.91
C LEU A 198 18.46 -7.43 -13.29
N PRO A 199 17.79 -6.43 -13.90
CA PRO A 199 16.50 -5.92 -13.40
C PRO A 199 15.40 -6.99 -13.32
N ASN A 200 15.45 -8.03 -14.17
CA ASN A 200 14.48 -9.13 -14.15
C ASN A 200 14.68 -10.08 -12.95
N ILE A 201 15.87 -10.07 -12.33
CA ILE A 201 16.12 -10.74 -11.05
C ILE A 201 15.73 -9.81 -9.90
N GLU A 202 16.06 -8.52 -10.00
CA GLU A 202 15.77 -7.52 -8.96
C GLU A 202 14.27 -7.41 -8.64
N ILE A 203 13.40 -7.56 -9.65
CA ILE A 203 11.95 -7.46 -9.47
C ILE A 203 11.39 -8.45 -8.44
N VAL A 204 12.07 -9.58 -8.22
CA VAL A 204 11.70 -10.56 -7.18
C VAL A 204 11.73 -9.91 -5.79
N PHE A 205 12.79 -9.15 -5.51
CA PHE A 205 12.97 -8.49 -4.22
C PHE A 205 11.99 -7.34 -4.05
N ASP A 206 11.78 -6.54 -5.10
CA ASP A 206 10.77 -5.48 -5.10
C ASP A 206 9.37 -6.03 -4.82
N ALA A 207 9.00 -7.13 -5.49
CA ALA A 207 7.71 -7.77 -5.31
C ALA A 207 7.53 -8.30 -3.88
N PHE A 208 8.57 -8.93 -3.31
CA PHE A 208 8.56 -9.38 -1.93
C PHE A 208 8.39 -8.23 -0.95
N TYR A 209 9.18 -7.16 -1.08
CA TYR A 209 9.09 -6.04 -0.16
C TYR A 209 7.74 -5.33 -0.23
N ARG A 210 7.14 -5.21 -1.42
CA ARG A 210 5.77 -4.69 -1.58
C ARG A 210 4.74 -5.53 -0.80
N ARG A 211 4.83 -6.87 -0.88
CA ARG A 211 3.97 -7.76 -0.08
C ARG A 211 4.25 -7.61 1.41
N TYR A 212 5.51 -7.38 1.79
CA TYR A 212 5.90 -7.19 3.18
C TYR A 212 5.35 -5.87 3.76
N ASP A 213 5.34 -4.79 2.99
CA ASP A 213 4.69 -3.53 3.42
C ASP A 213 3.19 -3.71 3.58
N GLN A 214 2.55 -4.41 2.64
CA GLN A 214 1.13 -4.71 2.74
C GLN A 214 0.84 -5.49 4.03
N TYR A 215 1.64 -6.51 4.33
CA TYR A 215 1.56 -7.23 5.61
C TYR A 215 1.66 -6.29 6.83
N ARG A 216 2.59 -5.33 6.83
CA ARG A 216 2.73 -4.38 7.94
C ARG A 216 1.50 -3.50 8.10
N THR A 217 0.94 -3.01 6.99
CA THR A 217 -0.30 -2.24 6.98
C THR A 217 -1.47 -3.06 7.50
N ASP A 218 -1.65 -4.28 7.00
CA ASP A 218 -2.72 -5.18 7.40
C ASP A 218 -2.61 -5.54 8.90
N LEU A 219 -1.38 -5.78 9.37
CA LEU A 219 -1.13 -6.05 10.78
C LEU A 219 -1.47 -4.85 11.66
N ALA A 220 -1.12 -3.63 11.25
CA ALA A 220 -1.45 -2.42 12.01
C ALA A 220 -2.97 -2.19 12.07
N ILE A 221 -3.68 -2.40 10.96
CA ILE A 221 -5.16 -2.33 10.90
C ILE A 221 -5.77 -3.39 11.82
N TRP A 222 -5.30 -4.63 11.73
CA TRP A 222 -5.77 -5.72 12.59
C TRP A 222 -5.52 -5.41 14.07
N GLN A 223 -4.34 -4.88 14.42
CA GLN A 223 -4.02 -4.50 15.80
C GLN A 223 -4.88 -3.34 16.31
N ALA A 224 -5.20 -2.35 15.47
CA ALA A 224 -6.08 -1.25 15.85
C ALA A 224 -7.52 -1.74 16.12
N GLN A 225 -7.98 -2.75 15.39
CA GLN A 225 -9.33 -3.30 15.56
C GLN A 225 -9.43 -4.37 16.66
N TYR A 226 -8.37 -5.16 16.87
CA TYR A 226 -8.44 -6.40 17.64
C TYR A 226 -7.30 -6.57 18.66
N GLY A 227 -6.43 -5.59 18.89
CA GLY A 227 -5.10 -5.70 19.52
C GLY A 227 -4.95 -6.31 20.93
N GLY A 228 -6.03 -6.80 21.56
CA GLY A 228 -5.99 -7.62 22.78
C GLY A 228 -6.79 -8.93 22.69
N ALA A 229 -7.43 -9.20 21.55
CA ALA A 229 -8.30 -10.35 21.34
C ALA A 229 -7.56 -11.50 20.66
N GLN A 230 -7.91 -12.73 21.02
CA GLN A 230 -7.34 -13.92 20.39
C GLN A 230 -8.01 -14.16 19.03
N PRO A 231 -7.26 -14.51 17.96
CA PRO A 231 -7.86 -14.94 16.70
C PRO A 231 -8.90 -16.06 16.92
N GLY A 232 -10.05 -15.96 16.28
CA GLY A 232 -11.17 -16.90 16.45
C GLY A 232 -12.02 -16.68 17.71
N SER A 233 -11.62 -15.77 18.61
CA SER A 233 -12.47 -15.36 19.72
C SER A 233 -13.60 -14.45 19.26
N THR A 234 -14.65 -14.38 20.07
CA THR A 234 -15.79 -13.51 19.83
C THR A 234 -15.65 -12.24 20.65
N ILE A 235 -15.71 -11.09 19.99
CA ILE A 235 -15.75 -9.79 20.66
C ILE A 235 -17.02 -9.02 20.31
N VAL A 236 -17.48 -8.22 21.25
CA VAL A 236 -18.57 -7.27 21.03
C VAL A 236 -17.95 -5.94 20.66
N ILE A 237 -18.22 -5.45 19.44
CA ILE A 237 -17.80 -4.13 19.02
C ILE A 237 -18.96 -3.16 19.30
N PRO A 238 -18.78 -2.12 20.14
CA PRO A 238 -19.84 -1.15 20.40
C PRO A 238 -20.20 -0.44 19.09
N THR A 239 -21.48 -0.49 18.72
CA THR A 239 -22.03 0.31 17.62
C THR A 239 -22.04 1.77 18.06
N VAL A 240 -21.06 2.55 17.60
CA VAL A 240 -21.16 4.01 17.70
C VAL A 240 -22.35 4.45 16.84
N ALA A 241 -23.38 5.03 17.46
CA ALA A 241 -24.43 5.72 16.74
C ALA A 241 -23.78 6.92 16.05
N SER A 242 -23.72 6.91 14.72
CA SER A 242 -23.35 8.10 13.96
C SER A 242 -24.47 9.12 14.13
N ASP A 243 -24.27 10.12 15.00
CA ASP A 243 -25.09 11.32 15.02
C ASP A 243 -24.85 12.08 13.71
N ASN A 244 -25.68 11.80 12.71
CA ASN A 244 -25.88 12.70 11.57
C ASN A 244 -26.74 13.87 12.06
N SER A 245 -26.13 14.83 12.75
CA SER A 245 -26.73 16.14 13.02
C SER A 245 -25.91 17.26 12.36
N THR A 246 -25.74 17.17 11.04
CA THR A 246 -25.33 18.31 10.21
C THR A 246 -26.58 18.92 9.58
N SER A 247 -27.30 19.72 10.36
CA SER A 247 -28.26 20.70 9.86
C SER A 247 -28.10 22.01 10.64
N GLY A 248 -26.91 22.62 10.49
CA GLY A 248 -26.68 24.01 10.83
C GLY A 248 -27.01 24.87 9.61
N THR A 249 -28.23 25.41 9.57
CA THR A 249 -28.61 26.48 8.65
C THR A 249 -27.76 27.72 8.93
N PRO A 250 -27.23 28.44 7.92
CA PRO A 250 -26.50 29.67 8.15
C PRO A 250 -27.47 30.79 8.52
N THR A 251 -27.40 31.26 9.77
CA THR A 251 -28.12 32.46 10.19
C THR A 251 -27.37 33.69 9.71
N THR A 252 -27.90 34.35 8.68
CA THR A 252 -27.53 35.70 8.29
C THR A 252 -27.90 36.67 9.42
N GLN A 253 -26.91 37.31 10.04
CA GLN A 253 -27.13 38.57 10.76
C GLN A 253 -26.28 39.65 10.13
N ALA A 254 -26.95 40.56 9.43
CA ALA A 254 -26.46 41.87 9.09
C ALA A 254 -27.13 42.88 10.01
N THR A 255 -26.32 43.62 10.78
CA THR A 255 -26.64 44.97 11.25
C THR A 255 -25.33 45.74 11.29
N GLY A 256 -25.28 46.81 10.49
CA GLY A 256 -24.12 47.67 10.32
C GLY A 256 -24.15 48.93 11.18
N ALA A 257 -23.05 49.68 10.98
CA ALA A 257 -22.81 51.10 11.24
C ALA A 257 -22.83 51.58 12.70
N LEU A 258 -21.69 52.04 13.21
CA LEU A 258 -21.11 53.38 12.92
C LEU A 258 -19.59 53.35 13.13
#